data_AF-A0A947NVN5-F1
#
_entry.id   AF-A0A947NVN5-F1
#
_cell.length_a   1.000
_cell.length_b   1.000
_cell.length_c   1.000
_cell.angle_alpha   90.00
_cell.angle_beta   90.00
_cell.angle_gamma   90.00
#
_symmetry.space_group_name_H-M   'P 1'
#
loop_
_entity.id
_entity.type
_entity.pdbx_description
1 polymer ?
#
loop_
_entity_poly.entity_id
_entity_poly.type
_entity_poly.pdbx_seq_one_letter_code
_entity_poly.pdbx_strand_id
1 'polypeptide(L)' 'MITIKTDEEIEQLREGGKILAFVLDEISKMAEPGVSLMDLEKKSRELIRASNAEPSFLGYKDYP' A
#
# COMPACT_ATOMS: atom_id res chain seq x y z
N MET A 1 -13.49 22.56 0.66
CA MET A 1 -12.67 23.05 1.78
C MET A 1 -11.35 22.29 1.74
N ILE A 2 -10.21 22.97 1.77
CA ILE A 2 -8.89 22.31 1.77
C ILE A 2 -8.41 22.25 3.22
N THR A 3 -8.09 21.05 3.69
CA THR A 3 -7.54 20.86 5.04
C THR A 3 -6.03 21.06 5.02
N ILE A 4 -5.54 22.03 5.78
CA ILE A 4 -4.10 22.20 6.01
C ILE A 4 -3.68 21.22 7.10
N LYS A 5 -2.71 20.37 6.78
CA LYS A 5 -2.20 19.34 7.69
C LYS A 5 -1.30 19.93 8.77
N THR A 6 -1.36 19.37 9.96
CA THR A 6 -0.39 19.67 11.03
C THR A 6 0.96 18.99 10.72
N ASP A 7 2.03 19.43 11.37
CA ASP A 7 3.35 18.81 11.21
C ASP A 7 3.33 17.32 11.60
N GLU A 8 2.54 16.95 12.61
CA GLU A 8 2.34 15.56 13.03
C GLU A 8 1.63 14.73 11.95
N GLU A 9 0.54 15.24 11.37
CA GLU A 9 -0.14 14.57 10.26
C GLU A 9 0.78 14.42 9.04
N ILE A 10 1.62 15.41 8.76
CA ILE A 10 2.59 15.33 7.67
C ILE A 10 3.62 14.23 7.94
N GLU A 11 4.11 14.09 9.18
CA GLU A 11 5.05 13.02 9.52
C GLU A 11 4.42 11.64 9.40
N GLN A 12 3.18 11.47 9.85
CA GLN A 12 2.42 10.23 9.64
C GLN A 12 2.28 9.88 8.16
N LEU A 13 2.00 10.88 7.31
CA LEU A 13 1.94 10.70 5.85
C LEU A 13 3.29 10.31 5.25
N ARG A 14 4.40 10.84 5.77
CA ARG A 14 5.75 10.46 5.32
C ARG A 14 6.05 9.01 5.61
N GLU A 15 5.77 8.54 6.83
CA GLU A 15 5.97 7.13 7.20
C GLU A 15 5.09 6.19 6.37
N GLY A 16 3.80 6.52 6.22
CA GLY A 16 2.91 5.76 5.33
C GLY A 16 3.37 5.75 3.87
N GLY A 17 3.89 6.87 3.38
CA GLY A 17 4.46 6.99 2.04
C GLY A 17 5.69 6.12 1.81
N LYS A 18 6.57 5.99 2.81
CA LYS A 18 7.74 5.09 2.74
C LYS A 18 7.32 3.62 2.61
N ILE A 19 6.33 3.20 3.41
CA ILE A 19 5.78 1.83 3.34
C ILE A 19 5.15 1.59 1.98
N LEU A 20 4.33 2.53 1.48
CA LEU A 20 3.69 2.43 0.18
C LEU A 20 4.72 2.30 -0.95
N ALA A 21 5.76 3.13 -0.93
CA ALA A 21 6.82 3.09 -1.94
C ALA A 21 7.57 1.75 -1.93
N PHE A 22 7.89 1.22 -0.76
CA PHE A 22 8.51 -0.10 -0.61
C PHE A 22 7.64 -1.21 -1.20
N VAL A 23 6.35 -1.26 -0.84
CA VAL A 23 5.42 -2.28 -1.36
C VAL A 23 5.30 -2.17 -2.88
N LEU A 24 5.17 -0.96 -3.42
CA LEU A 24 5.04 -0.75 -4.85
C LEU A 24 6.29 -1.22 -5.62
N ASP A 25 7.49 -0.94 -5.10
CA ASP A 25 8.75 -1.37 -5.72
C ASP A 25 8.85 -2.91 -5.77
N GLU A 26 8.53 -3.60 -4.67
CA GLU A 26 8.56 -5.06 -4.61
C GLU A 26 7.54 -5.72 -5.55
N ILE A 27 6.32 -5.20 -5.60
CA ILE A 27 5.28 -5.71 -6.51
C ILE A 27 5.64 -5.44 -7.98
N SER A 28 6.25 -4.29 -8.28
CA SER A 28 6.65 -3.94 -9.64
C SER A 28 7.71 -4.90 -10.20
N LYS A 29 8.62 -5.41 -9.35
CA LYS A 29 9.62 -6.41 -9.73
C LYS A 29 9.01 -7.76 -10.13
N MET A 30 7.81 -8.06 -9.67
CA MET A 30 7.08 -9.30 -9.97
C MET A 30 6.15 -9.16 -11.18
N ALA A 31 5.93 -7.95 -11.69
CA ALA A 31 4.96 -7.69 -12.75
C ALA A 31 5.55 -8.07 -14.13
N GLU A 32 5.38 -9.33 -14.52
CA GLU A 32 5.80 -9.88 -15.81
C GLU A 32 4.69 -10.67 -16.52
N PRO A 33 4.76 -10.86 -17.85
CA PRO A 33 3.75 -11.62 -18.59
C PRO A 33 3.57 -13.03 -18.04
N GLY A 34 2.32 -13.41 -17.78
CA GLY A 34 1.95 -14.72 -17.24
C GLY A 34 1.79 -14.77 -15.72
N VAL A 35 2.16 -13.71 -14.99
CA VAL A 35 1.90 -13.61 -13.55
C VAL A 35 0.43 -13.35 -13.28
N SER A 36 -0.12 -14.08 -12.30
CA SER A 36 -1.48 -13.87 -11.82
C SER A 36 -1.58 -12.55 -11.06
N LEU A 37 -2.55 -11.71 -11.42
CA LEU A 37 -2.86 -10.49 -10.67
C LEU A 37 -3.24 -10.79 -9.22
N MET A 38 -3.81 -11.97 -8.95
CA MET A 38 -4.15 -12.39 -7.59
C MET A 38 -2.91 -12.74 -6.76
N ASP A 39 -1.83 -13.19 -7.40
CA ASP A 39 -0.56 -13.44 -6.70
C ASP A 39 0.11 -12.11 -6.32
N LEU A 40 0.07 -11.12 -7.21
CA LEU A 40 0.52 -9.75 -6.91
C LEU A 40 -0.31 -9.11 -5.80
N GLU A 41 -1.63 -9.26 -5.85
CA GLU A 41 -2.56 -8.80 -4.81
C GLU A 41 -2.21 -9.43 -3.45
N LYS A 42 -2.11 -10.77 -3.40
CA LYS A 42 -1.81 -11.49 -2.17
C LYS A 42 -0.46 -11.04 -1.60
N LYS A 43 0.55 -10.93 -2.44
CA LYS A 43 1.88 -10.47 -2.02
C LYS A 43 1.84 -9.04 -1.50
N SER A 44 1.03 -8.16 -2.10
CA SER A 44 0.88 -6.78 -1.63
C SER A 44 0.34 -6.74 -0.21
N ARG A 45 -0.69 -7.54 0.12
CA ARG A 45 -1.23 -7.65 1.48
C ARG A 45 -0.24 -8.20 2.48
N GLU A 46 0.54 -9.21 2.08
CA GLU A 46 1.59 -9.78 2.93
C GLU A 46 2.65 -8.73 3.29
N LEU A 47 3.14 -7.96 2.31
CA LEU A 47 4.16 -6.92 2.53
C LEU A 47 3.62 -5.74 3.37
N ILE A 48 2.37 -5.32 3.13
CA ILE A 48 1.71 -4.27 3.91
C ILE A 48 1.59 -4.69 5.38
N ARG A 49 1.09 -5.90 5.64
CA ARG A 49 0.96 -6.42 7.02
C ARG A 49 2.31 -6.65 7.69
N ALA A 50 3.32 -7.13 6.95
CA ALA A 50 4.68 -7.27 7.46
C ALA A 50 5.31 -5.93 7.87
N SER A 51 4.82 -4.82 7.31
CA SER A 51 5.22 -3.45 7.65
C SER A 51 4.40 -2.85 8.80
N ASN A 52 3.62 -3.68 9.53
CA ASN A 52 2.66 -3.24 10.56
C ASN A 52 1.64 -2.20 10.07
N ALA A 53 1.25 -2.29 8.80
CA ALA A 53 0.23 -1.45 8.19
C ALA A 53 -0.97 -2.29 7.75
N GLU A 54 -2.10 -1.63 7.47
CA GLU A 54 -3.31 -2.26 6.93
C GLU A 54 -3.54 -1.86 5.47
N PRO A 55 -3.95 -2.79 4.60
CA PRO A 55 -4.24 -2.51 3.20
C PRO A 55 -5.51 -1.66 3.08
N SER A 56 -5.34 -0.39 2.73
CA SER A 56 -6.44 0.58 2.66
C SER A 56 -7.49 0.30 1.59
N PHE A 57 -7.18 -0.57 0.62
CA PHE A 57 -8.09 -0.94 -0.45
C PHE A 57 -9.05 -2.08 -0.07
N LEU A 58 -8.70 -2.94 0.89
CA LEU A 58 -9.56 -4.07 1.27
C LEU A 58 -10.82 -3.56 1.99
N GLY A 59 -11.98 -3.98 1.52
CA GLY A 59 -13.28 -3.52 2.03
C GLY A 59 -13.63 -2.07 1.67
N TYR A 60 -12.76 -1.34 0.95
CA TYR A 60 -13.08 0.00 0.48
C TYR A 60 -14.09 -0.08 -0.65
N LYS A 61 -15.32 0.39 -0.42
CA LYS A 61 -16.44 0.32 -1.38
C LYS A 61 -16.70 -1.10 -1.89
N ASP A 62 -16.78 -2.04 -0.95
CA ASP A 62 -17.05 -3.47 -1.21
C ASP A 62 -15.98 -4.17 -2.06
N TYR A 63 -14.77 -3.58 -2.14
CA TYR A 63 -13.62 -4.25 -2.75
C TYR A 63 -13.26 -5.50 -1.94
N PRO A 64 -13.12 -6.68 -2.59
CA PRO A 64 -12.91 -7.96 -1.91
C PRO A 64 -11.54 -8.08 -1.24
#